data_AF-A0A0A2VNS6-F1
#
_entry.id   AF-A0A0A2VNS6-F1
#
_cell.length_a   1.000
_cell.length_b   1.000
_cell.length_c   1.000
_cell.angle_alpha   90.00
_cell.angle_beta   90.00
_cell.angle_gamma   90.00
#
_symmetry.space_group_name_H-M   'P 1'
#
loop_
_entity.id
_entity.type
_entity.pdbx_description
1 polymer ?
#
loop_
_entity_poly.entity_id
_entity_poly.type
_entity_poly.pdbx_seq_one_letter_code
_entity_poly.pdbx_strand_id
1 'polypeptide(L)'
;MALVEQAASGFVADILYLGTIGEQRPLHIYEMNKLPGEVYIIAADHSIPQPDDAKSRQRNTIKDLARFFAQSWNCKLPPSSDPVTLAAEYGFKLGRLAESLPTRFSQPLLSLESQLLPVFSKLPHVVTHGDLCELNILVDPRTGHITGVVDWAEVRVLPFGFALWAVENILGFMNAEGWHYYDNQDELRTVFWATFLQQAKNCTKQDMELIHTVRLIGLFCRYGFTTEGEKILGVVGDEAISSLAYLDAFCLPHTTLS
;
A
#
# COMPACT_ATOMS: atom_id res chain seq x y z
N MET A 1 8.06 -16.93 -3.58
CA MET A 1 6.81 -17.04 -4.37
C MET A 1 5.71 -17.84 -3.68
N ALA A 2 5.95 -19.04 -3.15
CA ALA A 2 4.90 -19.82 -2.45
C ALA A 2 4.13 -19.04 -1.34
N LEU A 3 4.82 -18.19 -0.57
CA LEU A 3 4.17 -17.32 0.43
C LEU A 3 3.23 -16.28 -0.19
N VAL A 4 3.60 -15.73 -1.35
CA VAL A 4 2.80 -14.75 -2.10
C VAL A 4 1.55 -15.42 -2.67
N GLU A 5 1.69 -16.60 -3.27
CA GLU A 5 0.57 -17.39 -3.81
C GLU A 5 -0.46 -17.75 -2.74
N GLN A 6 0.00 -18.04 -1.51
CA GLN A 6 -0.89 -18.31 -0.38
C GLN A 6 -1.61 -17.05 0.11
N ALA A 7 -0.92 -15.92 0.17
CA ALA A 7 -1.45 -14.68 0.74
C ALA A 7 -2.29 -13.83 -0.25
N ALA A 8 -2.17 -14.08 -1.55
CA ALA A 8 -2.81 -13.32 -2.62
C ALA A 8 -3.35 -14.25 -3.73
N SER A 9 -3.90 -15.39 -3.35
CA SER A 9 -4.45 -16.39 -4.27
C SER A 9 -5.53 -15.79 -5.18
N GLY A 10 -5.39 -16.03 -6.49
CA GLY A 10 -6.27 -15.46 -7.53
C GLY A 10 -5.89 -14.05 -7.98
N PHE A 11 -4.88 -13.42 -7.35
CA PHE A 11 -4.35 -12.13 -7.75
C PHE A 11 -2.95 -12.20 -8.35
N VAL A 12 -2.29 -13.36 -8.32
CA VAL A 12 -0.90 -13.50 -8.80
C VAL A 12 -0.81 -14.51 -9.92
N ALA A 13 0.21 -14.36 -10.76
CA ALA A 13 0.49 -15.32 -11.81
C ALA A 13 0.96 -16.65 -11.22
N ASP A 14 0.65 -17.75 -11.91
CA ASP A 14 1.34 -19.01 -11.68
C ASP A 14 2.81 -18.85 -12.08
N ILE A 15 3.72 -19.22 -11.19
CA ILE A 15 5.15 -19.06 -11.39
C ILE A 15 5.84 -20.43 -11.42
N LEU A 16 6.60 -20.66 -12.47
CA LEU A 16 7.47 -21.82 -12.63
C LEU A 16 8.93 -21.42 -12.41
N TYR A 17 9.60 -22.07 -11.46
CA TYR A 17 11.04 -21.89 -11.29
C TYR A 17 11.81 -22.76 -12.29
N LEU A 18 12.63 -22.12 -13.13
CA LEU A 18 13.39 -22.79 -14.19
C LEU A 18 14.84 -23.13 -13.79
N GLY A 19 15.33 -22.57 -12.68
CA GLY A 19 16.65 -22.87 -12.13
C GLY A 19 17.53 -21.65 -11.89
N THR A 20 18.81 -21.91 -11.66
CA THR A 20 19.83 -20.91 -11.34
C THR A 20 20.97 -20.95 -12.34
N ILE A 21 21.47 -19.78 -12.78
CA ILE A 21 22.72 -19.65 -13.54
C ILE A 21 23.80 -18.99 -12.67
N GLY A 22 24.98 -19.62 -12.56
CA GLY A 22 26.16 -19.09 -11.86
C GLY A 22 26.22 -19.41 -10.35
N GLU A 23 27.45 -19.40 -9.80
CA GLU A 23 27.72 -19.79 -8.40
C GLU A 23 27.93 -18.59 -7.46
N GLN A 24 28.73 -17.59 -7.88
CA GLN A 24 29.09 -16.46 -7.01
C GLN A 24 28.05 -15.33 -6.98
N ARG A 25 27.22 -15.23 -8.03
CA ARG A 25 26.10 -14.29 -8.18
C ARG A 25 24.98 -15.02 -8.91
N PRO A 26 24.26 -15.93 -8.22
CA PRO A 26 23.26 -16.76 -8.86
C PRO A 26 22.16 -15.89 -9.48
N LEU A 27 21.89 -16.10 -10.77
CA LEU A 27 20.71 -15.57 -11.44
C LEU A 27 19.60 -16.61 -11.38
N HIS A 28 18.55 -16.29 -10.64
CA HIS A 28 17.35 -17.13 -10.54
C HIS A 28 16.39 -16.83 -11.68
N ILE A 29 15.96 -17.87 -12.39
CA ILE A 29 15.10 -17.75 -13.58
C ILE A 29 13.71 -18.29 -13.25
N TYR A 30 12.71 -17.47 -13.54
CA TYR A 30 11.31 -17.79 -13.36
C TYR A 30 10.56 -17.55 -14.68
N GLU A 31 9.59 -18.40 -14.96
CA GLU A 31 8.60 -18.22 -16.02
C GLU A 31 7.23 -18.02 -15.36
N MET A 32 6.40 -17.16 -15.94
CA MET A 32 5.05 -16.92 -15.45
C MET A 32 4.10 -16.60 -16.59
N ASN A 33 2.84 -16.98 -16.41
CA ASN A 33 1.79 -16.61 -17.35
C ASN A 33 1.61 -15.09 -17.38
N LYS A 34 1.45 -14.51 -18.58
CA LYS A 34 1.05 -13.11 -18.70
C LYS A 34 -0.38 -12.95 -18.15
N LEU A 35 -0.51 -12.22 -17.05
CA LEU A 35 -1.81 -11.88 -16.49
C LEU A 35 -2.59 -10.97 -17.47
N PRO A 36 -3.92 -11.17 -17.64
CA PRO A 36 -4.73 -10.35 -18.51
C PRO A 36 -5.03 -8.99 -17.88
N GLY A 37 -5.53 -8.05 -18.68
CA GLY A 37 -5.94 -6.71 -18.23
C GLY A 37 -4.93 -5.62 -18.55
N GLU A 38 -5.28 -4.41 -18.15
CA GLU A 38 -4.48 -3.19 -18.28
C GLU A 38 -4.04 -2.71 -16.90
N VAL A 39 -2.90 -2.04 -16.81
CA VAL A 39 -2.49 -1.39 -15.56
C VAL A 39 -3.52 -0.33 -15.16
N TYR A 40 -3.84 -0.26 -13.87
CA TYR A 40 -4.93 0.58 -13.35
C TYR A 40 -4.78 2.04 -13.77
N ILE A 41 -3.55 2.57 -13.80
CA ILE A 41 -3.29 3.96 -14.20
C ILE A 41 -3.75 4.29 -15.64
N ILE A 42 -3.78 3.30 -16.54
CA ILE A 42 -4.26 3.47 -17.92
C ILE A 42 -5.79 3.31 -17.99
N ALA A 43 -6.35 2.39 -17.20
CA ALA A 43 -7.77 2.08 -17.20
C ALA A 43 -8.64 3.06 -16.39
N ALA A 44 -8.03 3.85 -15.49
CA ALA A 44 -8.72 4.81 -14.64
C ALA A 44 -9.25 6.01 -15.42
N ASP A 45 -10.42 6.53 -15.00
CA ASP A 45 -11.00 7.76 -15.52
C ASP A 45 -10.78 8.88 -14.51
N HIS A 46 -10.03 9.91 -14.91
CA HIS A 46 -9.65 11.02 -14.03
C HIS A 46 -10.61 12.22 -14.10
N SER A 47 -11.77 12.08 -14.73
CA SER A 47 -12.76 13.16 -14.79
C SER A 47 -13.45 13.41 -13.45
N ILE A 48 -13.79 14.68 -13.18
CA ILE A 48 -14.56 15.09 -12.00
C ILE A 48 -15.70 16.00 -12.48
N PRO A 49 -16.98 15.60 -12.36
CA PRO A 49 -17.47 14.32 -11.82
C PRO A 49 -17.18 13.14 -12.76
N GLN A 50 -16.95 11.96 -12.19
CA GLN A 50 -16.76 10.74 -12.99
C GLN A 50 -18.09 10.26 -13.61
N PRO A 51 -18.06 9.72 -14.85
CA PRO A 51 -19.16 8.95 -15.42
C PRO A 51 -19.61 7.78 -14.55
N ASP A 52 -20.89 7.40 -14.62
CA ASP A 52 -21.46 6.32 -13.80
C ASP A 52 -20.77 4.96 -14.06
N ASP A 53 -20.38 4.68 -15.30
CA ASP A 53 -19.65 3.47 -15.65
C ASP A 53 -18.24 3.46 -15.04
N ALA A 54 -17.53 4.59 -15.04
CA ALA A 54 -16.24 4.73 -14.38
C ALA A 54 -16.35 4.50 -12.86
N LYS A 55 -17.33 5.14 -12.21
CA LYS A 55 -17.64 4.92 -10.78
C LYS A 55 -17.94 3.45 -10.48
N SER A 56 -18.67 2.78 -11.38
CA SER A 56 -18.97 1.35 -11.24
C SER A 56 -17.71 0.48 -11.36
N ARG A 57 -16.81 0.77 -12.31
CA ARG A 57 -15.53 0.06 -12.44
C ARG A 57 -14.65 0.25 -11.21
N GLN A 58 -14.49 1.49 -10.76
CA GLN A 58 -13.70 1.82 -9.57
C GLN A 58 -14.25 1.15 -8.30
N ARG A 59 -15.57 1.04 -8.16
CA ARG A 59 -16.22 0.28 -7.08
C ARG A 59 -15.84 -1.21 -7.13
N ASN A 60 -15.70 -1.79 -8.31
CA ASN A 60 -15.26 -3.18 -8.44
C ASN A 60 -13.78 -3.32 -8.08
N THR A 61 -12.93 -2.40 -8.56
CA THR A 61 -11.51 -2.35 -8.20
C THR A 61 -11.31 -2.28 -6.69
N ILE A 62 -11.99 -1.35 -6.00
CA ILE A 62 -11.81 -1.16 -4.55
C ILE A 62 -12.32 -2.36 -3.74
N LYS A 63 -13.39 -3.02 -4.21
CA LYS A 63 -13.88 -4.26 -3.60
C LYS A 63 -12.84 -5.36 -3.72
N ASP A 64 -12.28 -5.57 -4.91
CA ASP A 64 -11.28 -6.61 -5.14
C ASP A 64 -9.99 -6.32 -4.37
N LEU A 65 -9.57 -5.06 -4.28
CA LEU A 65 -8.44 -4.65 -3.46
C LEU A 65 -8.69 -4.94 -1.97
N ALA A 66 -9.91 -4.72 -1.47
CA ALA A 66 -10.27 -5.11 -0.11
C ALA A 66 -10.23 -6.63 0.11
N ARG A 67 -10.62 -7.44 -0.90
CA ARG A 67 -10.47 -8.91 -0.86
C ARG A 67 -9.01 -9.31 -0.79
N PHE A 68 -8.17 -8.71 -1.64
CA PHE A 68 -6.72 -8.93 -1.66
C PHE A 68 -6.10 -8.67 -0.28
N PHE A 69 -6.39 -7.51 0.33
CA PHE A 69 -5.89 -7.21 1.67
C PHE A 69 -6.47 -8.16 2.74
N ALA A 70 -7.73 -8.55 2.65
CA ALA A 70 -8.33 -9.52 3.58
C ALA A 70 -7.69 -10.92 3.47
N GLN A 71 -7.28 -11.35 2.26
CA GLN A 71 -6.52 -12.60 2.09
C GLN A 71 -5.18 -12.53 2.81
N SER A 72 -4.44 -11.43 2.64
CA SER A 72 -3.17 -11.22 3.33
C SER A 72 -3.34 -11.19 4.86
N TRP A 73 -4.36 -10.49 5.38
CA TRP A 73 -4.74 -10.51 6.81
C TRP A 73 -4.99 -11.93 7.35
N ASN A 74 -5.68 -12.76 6.56
CA ASN A 74 -6.00 -14.13 6.91
C ASN A 74 -4.79 -15.07 6.84
N CYS A 75 -3.72 -14.69 6.12
CA CYS A 75 -2.48 -15.43 5.97
C CYS A 75 -1.40 -14.91 6.94
N LYS A 76 -1.59 -15.16 8.23
CA LYS A 76 -0.66 -14.74 9.28
C LYS A 76 0.68 -15.46 9.15
N LEU A 77 1.77 -14.70 9.20
CA LEU A 77 3.14 -15.19 9.12
C LEU A 77 3.92 -14.86 10.40
N PRO A 78 4.97 -15.63 10.72
CA PRO A 78 5.92 -15.21 11.75
C PRO A 78 6.59 -13.90 11.33
N PRO A 79 6.84 -12.97 12.26
CA PRO A 79 7.55 -11.74 11.95
C PRO A 79 8.98 -12.04 11.48
N SER A 80 9.52 -11.21 10.59
CA SER A 80 10.89 -11.39 10.07
C SER A 80 11.98 -11.14 11.13
N SER A 81 11.66 -10.35 12.15
CA SER A 81 12.51 -9.96 13.27
C SER A 81 11.66 -9.78 14.51
N ASP A 82 12.28 -9.67 15.69
CA ASP A 82 11.52 -9.39 16.91
C ASP A 82 10.90 -7.97 16.87
N PRO A 83 9.76 -7.74 17.57
CA PRO A 83 9.05 -6.46 17.55
C PRO A 83 9.88 -5.26 18.03
N VAL A 84 10.86 -5.46 18.91
CA VAL A 84 11.69 -4.35 19.43
C VAL A 84 12.67 -3.89 18.38
N THR A 85 13.31 -4.82 17.67
CA THR A 85 14.19 -4.51 16.53
C THR A 85 13.43 -3.79 15.42
N LEU A 86 12.23 -4.25 15.06
CA LEU A 86 11.40 -3.56 14.06
C LEU A 86 10.96 -2.18 14.55
N ALA A 87 10.52 -2.04 15.80
CA ALA A 87 10.17 -0.74 16.36
C ALA A 87 11.37 0.23 16.35
N ALA A 88 12.59 -0.24 16.63
CA ALA A 88 13.80 0.57 16.54
C ALA A 88 14.14 0.99 15.10
N GLU A 89 14.04 0.06 14.12
CA GLU A 89 14.25 0.35 12.70
C GLU A 89 13.30 1.45 12.22
N TYR A 90 12.00 1.30 12.50
CA TYR A 90 11.00 2.27 12.06
C TYR A 90 11.03 3.55 12.89
N GLY A 91 11.42 3.49 14.17
CA GLY A 91 11.69 4.68 14.99
C GLY A 91 12.80 5.54 14.40
N PHE A 92 13.89 4.92 13.95
CA PHE A 92 14.96 5.62 13.24
C PHE A 92 14.46 6.26 11.94
N LYS A 93 13.63 5.56 11.15
CA LYS A 93 13.03 6.12 9.93
C LYS A 93 12.13 7.31 10.24
N LEU A 94 11.21 7.19 11.19
CA LEU A 94 10.31 8.28 11.57
C LEU A 94 11.06 9.49 12.12
N GLY A 95 12.11 9.27 12.93
CA GLY A 95 12.98 10.34 13.42
C GLY A 95 13.66 11.10 12.27
N ARG A 96 14.23 10.39 11.29
CA ARG A 96 14.81 11.03 10.10
C ARG A 96 13.80 11.85 9.30
N LEU A 97 12.58 11.35 9.15
CA LEU A 97 11.50 12.09 8.51
C LEU A 97 11.13 13.34 9.32
N ALA A 98 11.04 13.24 10.64
CA ALA A 98 10.66 14.36 11.50
C ALA A 98 11.71 15.48 11.52
N GLU A 99 12.98 15.14 11.36
CA GLU A 99 14.10 16.10 11.27
C GLU A 99 14.14 16.85 9.93
N SER A 100 13.71 16.20 8.84
CA SER A 100 13.96 16.69 7.48
C SER A 100 12.71 17.18 6.74
N LEU A 101 11.53 16.62 7.02
CA LEU A 101 10.28 17.04 6.40
C LEU A 101 9.81 18.39 6.96
N PRO A 102 8.95 19.13 6.21
CA PRO A 102 8.34 20.36 6.70
C PRO A 102 7.66 20.20 8.07
N THR A 103 7.76 21.23 8.91
CA THR A 103 7.31 21.21 10.32
C THR A 103 5.85 20.84 10.53
N ARG A 104 4.99 21.01 9.51
CA ARG A 104 3.59 20.57 9.52
C ARG A 104 3.43 19.06 9.74
N PHE A 105 4.45 18.25 9.42
CA PHE A 105 4.44 16.80 9.63
C PHE A 105 5.00 16.35 10.98
N SER A 106 5.63 17.24 11.76
CA SER A 106 6.32 16.86 13.00
C SER A 106 5.36 16.26 14.04
N GLN A 107 4.17 16.85 14.23
CA GLN A 107 3.21 16.35 15.22
C GLN A 107 2.65 14.96 14.85
N PRO A 108 2.21 14.70 13.60
CA PRO A 108 1.88 13.34 13.17
C PRO A 108 3.02 12.34 13.42
N LEU A 109 4.26 12.65 13.01
CA LEU A 109 5.39 11.74 13.12
C LEU A 109 5.73 11.39 14.58
N LEU A 110 5.76 12.39 15.47
CA LEU A 110 5.98 12.17 16.91
C LEU A 110 4.88 11.30 17.55
N SER A 111 3.63 11.47 17.11
CA SER A 111 2.53 10.66 17.63
C SER A 111 2.67 9.17 17.27
N LEU A 112 3.20 8.87 16.07
CA LEU A 112 3.40 7.52 15.58
C LEU A 112 4.52 6.77 16.30
N GLU A 113 5.58 7.47 16.74
CA GLU A 113 6.72 6.85 17.44
C GLU A 113 6.27 6.08 18.69
N SER A 114 5.33 6.65 19.45
CA SER A 114 4.75 6.02 20.65
C SER A 114 3.97 4.73 20.36
N GLN A 115 3.55 4.52 19.11
CA GLN A 115 2.70 3.41 18.68
C GLN A 115 3.47 2.28 17.99
N LEU A 116 4.77 2.44 17.73
CA LEU A 116 5.58 1.46 17.00
C LEU A 116 5.57 0.08 17.69
N LEU A 117 5.91 0.02 18.98
CA LEU A 117 5.96 -1.24 19.70
C LEU A 117 4.58 -1.95 19.76
N PRO A 118 3.46 -1.26 20.09
CA PRO A 118 2.12 -1.83 19.96
C PRO A 118 1.81 -2.40 18.58
N VAL A 119 2.12 -1.65 17.51
CA VAL A 119 1.91 -2.06 16.12
C VAL A 119 2.65 -3.36 15.81
N PHE A 120 3.95 -3.42 16.09
CA PHE A 120 4.77 -4.59 15.78
C PHE A 120 4.51 -5.78 16.70
N SER A 121 3.90 -5.57 17.88
CA SER A 121 3.65 -6.66 18.82
C SER A 121 2.25 -7.25 18.71
N LYS A 122 1.26 -6.48 18.25
CA LYS A 122 -0.17 -6.87 18.32
C LYS A 122 -0.78 -7.21 16.98
N LEU A 123 -0.39 -6.51 15.90
CA LEU A 123 -0.96 -6.78 14.59
C LEU A 123 -0.36 -8.04 13.97
N PRO A 124 -1.16 -8.80 13.20
CA PRO A 124 -0.64 -9.92 12.43
C PRO A 124 0.41 -9.42 11.44
N HIS A 125 1.51 -10.15 11.34
CA HIS A 125 2.46 -9.97 10.26
C HIS A 125 1.98 -10.72 9.04
N VAL A 126 2.06 -10.07 7.89
CA VAL A 126 1.47 -10.53 6.64
C VAL A 126 2.40 -10.23 5.48
N VAL A 127 2.18 -10.92 4.35
CA VAL A 127 2.82 -10.57 3.10
C VAL A 127 2.37 -9.17 2.69
N THR A 128 3.32 -8.25 2.62
CA THR A 128 3.13 -6.85 2.25
C THR A 128 3.85 -6.62 0.93
N HIS A 129 3.12 -6.16 -0.07
CA HIS A 129 3.67 -5.76 -1.35
C HIS A 129 4.45 -4.44 -1.16
N GLY A 130 5.73 -4.40 -1.54
CA GLY A 130 6.58 -3.22 -1.34
C GLY A 130 6.25 -2.05 -2.26
N ASP A 131 5.78 -2.34 -3.47
CA ASP A 131 5.48 -1.33 -4.50
C ASP A 131 4.07 -1.48 -5.11
N LEU A 132 3.01 -1.54 -4.29
CA LEU A 132 1.64 -1.76 -4.77
C LEU A 132 1.01 -0.50 -5.38
N CYS A 133 1.65 0.08 -6.40
CA CYS A 133 1.16 1.24 -7.11
C CYS A 133 0.25 0.86 -8.29
N GLU A 134 -0.35 1.86 -8.92
CA GLU A 134 -1.31 1.74 -10.02
C GLU A 134 -0.72 1.09 -11.28
N LEU A 135 0.61 1.05 -11.40
CA LEU A 135 1.33 0.32 -12.45
C LEU A 135 1.40 -1.19 -12.19
N ASN A 136 1.29 -1.60 -10.92
CA ASN A 136 1.43 -3.00 -10.49
C ASN A 136 0.08 -3.68 -10.23
N ILE A 137 -1.03 -2.97 -10.44
CA ILE A 137 -2.39 -3.50 -10.36
C ILE A 137 -2.97 -3.59 -11.78
N LEU A 138 -3.30 -4.80 -12.22
CA LEU A 138 -3.98 -5.06 -13.49
C LEU A 138 -5.49 -5.17 -13.27
N VAL A 139 -6.26 -4.53 -14.14
CA VAL A 139 -7.72 -4.57 -14.14
C VAL A 139 -8.29 -4.90 -15.52
N ASP A 140 -9.48 -5.50 -15.56
CA ASP A 140 -10.28 -5.56 -16.78
C ASP A 140 -10.87 -4.15 -17.05
N PRO A 141 -10.48 -3.46 -18.14
CA PRO A 141 -10.91 -2.08 -18.40
C PRO A 141 -12.42 -1.93 -18.62
N ARG A 142 -13.13 -3.03 -18.92
CA ARG A 142 -14.59 -3.02 -19.10
C ARG A 142 -15.33 -3.15 -17.77
N THR A 143 -14.78 -3.89 -16.81
CA THR A 143 -15.50 -4.26 -15.57
C THR A 143 -14.90 -3.64 -14.31
N GLY A 144 -13.64 -3.24 -14.34
CA GLY A 144 -12.87 -2.74 -13.21
C GLY A 144 -12.38 -3.81 -12.25
N HIS A 145 -12.68 -5.09 -12.50
CA HIS A 145 -12.21 -6.18 -11.65
C HIS A 145 -10.70 -6.34 -11.74
N ILE A 146 -10.05 -6.53 -10.59
CA ILE A 146 -8.61 -6.80 -10.56
C ILE A 146 -8.37 -8.17 -11.16
N THR A 147 -7.52 -8.21 -12.18
CA THR A 147 -7.12 -9.44 -12.89
C THR A 147 -5.73 -9.91 -12.50
N GLY A 148 -4.95 -9.07 -11.82
CA GLY A 148 -3.60 -9.40 -11.40
C GLY A 148 -2.90 -8.32 -10.59
N VAL A 149 -1.93 -8.74 -9.80
CA VAL A 149 -0.95 -7.91 -9.08
C VAL A 149 0.44 -8.44 -9.43
N VAL A 150 1.30 -7.57 -9.94
CA VAL A 150 2.62 -7.90 -10.47
C VAL A 150 3.72 -7.17 -9.70
N ASP A 151 4.97 -7.48 -10.01
CA ASP A 151 6.17 -6.87 -9.41
C ASP A 151 6.30 -7.06 -7.89
N TRP A 152 6.45 -8.33 -7.50
CA TRP A 152 6.64 -8.74 -6.12
C TRP A 152 8.09 -8.66 -5.63
N ALA A 153 8.96 -7.91 -6.32
CA ALA A 153 10.39 -7.86 -6.02
C ALA A 153 10.69 -7.30 -4.62
N GLU A 154 9.88 -6.35 -4.14
CA GLU A 154 10.03 -5.69 -2.84
C GLU A 154 9.11 -6.29 -1.75
N VAL A 155 8.75 -7.57 -1.88
CA VAL A 155 7.86 -8.23 -0.92
C VAL A 155 8.50 -8.31 0.47
N ARG A 156 7.74 -7.91 1.51
CA ARG A 156 8.18 -8.00 2.92
C ARG A 156 7.12 -8.64 3.80
N VAL A 157 7.54 -9.16 4.95
CA VAL A 157 6.64 -9.59 6.03
C VAL A 157 6.61 -8.49 7.09
N LEU A 158 5.50 -7.76 7.16
CA LEU A 158 5.31 -6.59 8.04
C LEU A 158 3.93 -6.65 8.71
N PRO A 159 3.69 -5.89 9.79
CA PRO A 159 2.34 -5.70 10.33
C PRO A 159 1.35 -5.30 9.23
N PHE A 160 0.16 -5.87 9.25
CA PHE A 160 -0.87 -5.49 8.29
C PHE A 160 -1.12 -3.98 8.33
N GLY A 161 -1.13 -3.35 7.15
CA GLY A 161 -1.44 -1.93 6.97
C GLY A 161 -0.37 -1.13 6.23
N PHE A 162 0.86 -1.63 6.14
CA PHE A 162 1.98 -0.88 5.54
C PHE A 162 1.77 -0.53 4.06
N ALA A 163 1.08 -1.37 3.31
CA ALA A 163 0.78 -1.14 1.89
C ALA A 163 -0.60 -0.49 1.65
N LEU A 164 -1.31 -0.03 2.69
CA LEU A 164 -2.63 0.60 2.53
C LEU A 164 -2.57 1.97 1.83
N TRP A 165 -1.39 2.51 1.55
CA TRP A 165 -1.22 3.64 0.63
C TRP A 165 -1.77 3.32 -0.77
N ALA A 166 -1.76 2.06 -1.20
CA ALA A 166 -2.39 1.62 -2.44
C ALA A 166 -3.90 1.94 -2.47
N VAL A 167 -4.57 1.89 -1.31
CA VAL A 167 -5.98 2.26 -1.20
C VAL A 167 -6.16 3.74 -1.49
N GLU A 168 -5.34 4.61 -0.90
CA GLU A 168 -5.43 6.06 -1.11
C GLU A 168 -5.22 6.42 -2.60
N ASN A 169 -4.31 5.73 -3.29
CA ASN A 169 -4.09 5.90 -4.73
C ASN A 169 -5.32 5.57 -5.60
N ILE A 170 -6.21 4.67 -5.16
CA ILE A 170 -7.46 4.38 -5.90
C ILE A 170 -8.53 5.46 -5.67
N LEU A 171 -8.43 6.25 -4.59
CA LEU A 171 -9.42 7.25 -4.18
C LEU A 171 -9.24 8.61 -4.86
N GLY A 172 -8.19 8.79 -5.64
CA GLY A 172 -7.90 10.03 -6.34
C GLY A 172 -6.88 9.85 -7.45
N PHE A 173 -6.29 10.96 -7.88
CA PHE A 173 -5.21 10.99 -8.84
C PHE A 173 -4.32 12.22 -8.61
N MET A 174 -3.10 12.16 -9.13
CA MET A 174 -2.13 13.25 -9.13
C MET A 174 -2.07 13.91 -10.52
N ASN A 175 -2.04 15.25 -10.57
CA ASN A 175 -1.76 16.03 -11.78
C ASN A 175 -0.75 17.16 -11.49
N ALA A 176 -0.66 18.15 -12.37
CA ALA A 176 0.24 19.30 -12.19
C ALA A 176 -0.16 20.24 -11.04
N GLU A 177 -1.45 20.24 -10.66
CA GLU A 177 -2.01 21.06 -9.58
C GLU A 177 -1.94 20.36 -8.20
N GLY A 178 -1.63 19.06 -8.17
CA GLY A 178 -1.43 18.28 -6.96
C GLY A 178 -2.36 17.06 -6.90
N TRP A 179 -2.68 16.65 -5.66
CA TRP A 179 -3.56 15.51 -5.42
C TRP A 179 -5.03 15.92 -5.47
N HIS A 180 -5.83 15.14 -6.19
CA HIS A 180 -7.28 15.33 -6.33
C HIS A 180 -8.02 14.06 -5.94
N TYR A 181 -8.95 14.17 -4.99
CA TYR A 181 -9.89 13.08 -4.69
C TYR A 181 -11.05 13.05 -5.68
N TYR A 182 -11.53 11.86 -6.00
CA TYR A 182 -12.77 11.70 -6.75
C TYR A 182 -13.99 12.11 -5.94
N ASP A 183 -15.08 12.48 -6.63
CA ASP A 183 -16.35 12.88 -6.01
C ASP A 183 -17.04 11.76 -5.20
N ASN A 184 -16.70 10.50 -5.47
CA ASN A 184 -17.19 9.31 -4.77
C ASN A 184 -16.19 8.73 -3.74
N GLN A 185 -15.11 9.44 -3.39
CA GLN A 185 -14.03 8.90 -2.52
C GLN A 185 -14.51 8.33 -1.17
N ASP A 186 -15.46 8.98 -0.49
CA ASP A 186 -15.97 8.51 0.82
C ASP A 186 -16.78 7.23 0.69
N GLU A 187 -17.48 7.10 -0.42
CA GLU A 187 -18.26 5.92 -0.77
C GLU A 187 -17.31 4.74 -1.08
N LEU A 188 -16.21 4.98 -1.79
CA LEU A 188 -15.16 3.98 -2.02
C LEU A 188 -14.47 3.54 -0.71
N ARG A 189 -14.14 4.47 0.20
CA ARG A 189 -13.61 4.12 1.54
C ARG A 189 -14.58 3.24 2.32
N THR A 190 -15.86 3.59 2.29
CA THR A 190 -16.92 2.81 2.94
C THR A 190 -16.99 1.39 2.38
N VAL A 191 -16.97 1.26 1.04
CA VAL A 191 -16.99 -0.03 0.35
C VAL A 191 -15.74 -0.85 0.67
N PHE A 192 -14.56 -0.23 0.69
CA PHE A 192 -13.30 -0.88 1.02
C PHE A 192 -13.37 -1.52 2.42
N TRP A 193 -13.63 -0.70 3.44
CA TRP A 193 -13.61 -1.17 4.82
C TRP A 193 -14.73 -2.15 5.13
N ALA A 194 -15.92 -1.97 4.57
CA ALA A 194 -17.01 -2.93 4.71
C ALA A 194 -16.65 -4.29 4.10
N THR A 195 -16.06 -4.30 2.90
CA THR A 195 -15.64 -5.52 2.21
C THR A 195 -14.49 -6.21 2.95
N PHE A 196 -13.51 -5.44 3.41
CA PHE A 196 -12.39 -5.94 4.20
C PHE A 196 -12.88 -6.60 5.49
N LEU A 197 -13.68 -5.88 6.31
CA LEU A 197 -14.17 -6.39 7.59
C LEU A 197 -15.08 -7.62 7.44
N GLN A 198 -15.81 -7.73 6.32
CA GLN A 198 -16.60 -8.92 6.03
C GLN A 198 -15.72 -10.17 5.81
N GLN A 199 -14.49 -10.02 5.33
CA GLN A 199 -13.61 -11.13 4.92
C GLN A 199 -12.40 -11.34 5.84
N ALA A 200 -11.99 -10.31 6.58
CA ALA A 200 -10.88 -10.34 7.53
C ALA A 200 -11.31 -11.10 8.80
N LYS A 201 -10.87 -12.35 8.94
CA LYS A 201 -11.27 -13.22 10.04
C LYS A 201 -10.75 -12.66 11.36
N ASN A 202 -11.65 -12.57 12.35
CA ASN A 202 -11.35 -12.15 13.72
C ASN A 202 -10.72 -10.75 13.84
N CYS A 203 -10.92 -9.86 12.87
CA CYS A 203 -10.47 -8.47 12.98
C CYS A 203 -11.33 -7.74 14.03
N THR A 204 -10.68 -7.20 15.06
CA THR A 204 -11.34 -6.49 16.16
C THR A 204 -11.32 -4.97 15.95
N LYS A 205 -12.05 -4.23 16.78
CA LYS A 205 -11.97 -2.76 16.80
C LYS A 205 -10.58 -2.25 17.19
N GLN A 206 -9.93 -2.93 18.12
CA GLN A 206 -8.57 -2.57 18.54
C GLN A 206 -7.56 -2.80 17.41
N ASP A 207 -7.74 -3.86 16.61
CA ASP A 207 -6.93 -4.06 15.41
C ASP A 207 -7.12 -2.89 14.45
N MET A 208 -8.37 -2.47 14.20
CA MET A 208 -8.65 -1.33 13.32
C MET A 208 -7.95 -0.04 13.75
N GLU A 209 -7.92 0.28 15.04
CA GLU A 209 -7.18 1.43 15.57
C GLU A 209 -5.68 1.35 15.24
N LEU A 210 -5.08 0.17 15.44
CA LEU A 210 -3.68 -0.06 15.10
C LEU A 210 -3.44 -0.03 13.58
N ILE A 211 -4.35 -0.60 12.77
CA ILE A 211 -4.29 -0.57 11.31
C ILE A 211 -4.26 0.87 10.80
N HIS A 212 -5.06 1.76 11.39
CA HIS A 212 -5.03 3.17 11.03
C HIS A 212 -3.68 3.83 11.31
N THR A 213 -3.03 3.48 12.43
CA THR A 213 -1.67 3.91 12.76
C THR A 213 -0.65 3.36 11.76
N VAL A 214 -0.67 2.05 11.47
CA VAL A 214 0.26 1.42 10.50
C VAL A 214 0.10 2.01 9.12
N ARG A 215 -1.13 2.30 8.69
CA ARG A 215 -1.39 2.97 7.42
C ARG A 215 -0.61 4.28 7.33
N LEU A 216 -0.64 5.11 8.38
CA LEU A 216 0.13 6.37 8.41
C LEU A 216 1.64 6.15 8.39
N ILE A 217 2.15 5.17 9.15
CA ILE A 217 3.58 4.81 9.11
C ILE A 217 3.98 4.40 7.68
N GLY A 218 3.16 3.57 7.02
CA GLY A 218 3.35 3.14 5.64
C GLY A 218 3.36 4.30 4.65
N LEU A 219 2.40 5.23 4.76
CA LEU A 219 2.32 6.45 3.94
C LEU A 219 3.57 7.32 4.08
N PHE A 220 4.01 7.59 5.31
CA PHE A 220 5.23 8.35 5.57
C PHE A 220 6.48 7.64 5.02
N CYS A 221 6.58 6.32 5.19
CA CYS A 221 7.70 5.57 4.63
C CYS A 221 7.69 5.56 3.10
N ARG A 222 6.52 5.50 2.47
CA ARG A 222 6.39 5.43 1.01
C ARG A 222 6.71 6.77 0.34
N TYR A 223 6.15 7.87 0.86
CA TYR A 223 6.26 9.19 0.21
C TYR A 223 7.28 10.12 0.88
N GLY A 224 7.78 9.78 2.06
CA GLY A 224 8.78 10.58 2.77
C GLY A 224 10.22 10.28 2.39
N PHE A 225 10.51 9.15 1.76
CA PHE A 225 11.86 8.78 1.36
C PHE A 225 12.04 8.76 -0.15
N THR A 226 13.25 9.06 -0.60
CA THR A 226 13.72 8.75 -1.95
C THR A 226 14.44 7.41 -1.92
N THR A 227 14.13 6.53 -2.87
CA THR A 227 14.65 5.16 -2.92
C THR A 227 15.23 4.80 -4.29
N GLU A 228 16.17 3.84 -4.28
CA GLU A 228 16.63 3.11 -5.47
C GLU A 228 16.48 1.62 -5.15
N GLY A 229 15.39 1.01 -5.63
CA GLY A 229 14.90 -0.27 -5.11
C GLY A 229 14.66 -0.19 -3.60
N GLU A 230 15.15 -1.17 -2.85
CA GLU A 230 15.00 -1.20 -1.38
C GLU A 230 15.92 -0.20 -0.63
N LYS A 231 16.84 0.47 -1.33
CA LYS A 231 17.82 1.35 -0.70
C LYS A 231 17.26 2.76 -0.53
N ILE A 232 17.18 3.21 0.73
CA ILE A 232 16.86 4.61 1.05
C ILE A 232 18.07 5.50 0.70
N LEU A 233 17.87 6.44 -0.22
CA LEU A 233 18.86 7.43 -0.63
C LEU A 233 18.83 8.68 0.26
N GLY A 234 17.63 9.08 0.69
CA GLY A 234 17.45 10.27 1.52
C GLY A 234 15.98 10.51 1.87
N VAL A 235 15.73 11.60 2.58
CA VAL A 235 14.37 12.12 2.81
C VAL A 235 14.00 13.00 1.62
N VAL A 236 12.73 12.97 1.23
CA VAL A 236 12.16 13.87 0.24
C VAL A 236 12.40 15.33 0.67
N GLY A 237 13.03 16.11 -0.21
CA GLY A 237 13.20 17.55 -0.05
C GLY A 237 12.09 18.35 -0.73
N ASP A 238 12.14 19.68 -0.59
CA ASP A 238 11.14 20.61 -1.12
C ASP A 238 10.94 20.52 -2.65
N GLU A 239 11.93 19.99 -3.38
CA GLU A 239 11.86 19.83 -4.84
C GLU A 239 11.00 18.61 -5.28
N ALA A 240 10.72 17.65 -4.41
CA ALA A 240 9.85 16.52 -4.75
C ALA A 240 8.38 16.86 -4.46
N ILE A 241 7.87 17.83 -5.21
CA ILE A 241 6.54 18.44 -5.04
C ILE A 241 5.44 17.37 -5.00
N SER A 242 5.49 16.35 -5.86
CA SER A 242 4.49 15.28 -5.89
C SER A 242 4.47 14.44 -4.59
N SER A 243 5.63 14.09 -4.04
CA SER A 243 5.72 13.33 -2.79
C SER A 243 5.20 14.11 -1.60
N LEU A 244 5.49 15.41 -1.52
CA LEU A 244 4.93 16.29 -0.49
C LEU A 244 3.41 16.45 -0.65
N ALA A 245 2.91 16.57 -1.88
CA ALA A 245 1.47 16.62 -2.14
C ALA A 245 0.73 15.35 -1.67
N TYR A 246 1.32 14.17 -1.83
CA TYR A 246 0.77 12.94 -1.26
C TYR A 246 0.75 12.97 0.27
N LEU A 247 1.86 13.37 0.91
CA LEU A 247 1.90 13.47 2.38
C LEU A 247 0.91 14.50 2.91
N ASP A 248 0.75 15.63 2.24
CA ASP A 248 -0.24 16.66 2.58
C ASP A 248 -1.67 16.11 2.47
N ALA A 249 -1.97 15.35 1.41
CA ALA A 249 -3.30 14.79 1.20
C ALA A 249 -3.65 13.64 2.15
N PHE A 250 -2.67 12.83 2.56
CA PHE A 250 -2.93 11.55 3.26
C PHE A 250 -2.58 11.57 4.75
N CYS A 251 -1.61 12.39 5.16
CA CYS A 251 -1.07 12.38 6.51
C CYS A 251 -1.48 13.59 7.36
N LEU A 252 -2.09 14.63 6.76
CA LEU A 252 -2.60 15.79 7.48
C LEU A 252 -4.13 15.73 7.58
N PRO A 253 -4.71 16.30 8.65
CA PRO A 253 -6.16 16.47 8.72
C PRO A 253 -6.64 17.34 7.56
N HIS A 254 -7.68 16.90 6.85
CA HIS A 254 -8.31 17.77 5.86
C HIS A 254 -8.80 19.04 6.56
N THR A 255 -8.25 20.18 6.17
CA THR A 255 -8.86 21.47 6.48
C THR A 255 -10.14 21.51 5.65
N THR A 256 -11.27 21.08 6.22
CA THR A 256 -12.56 21.42 5.66
C THR A 256 -12.65 22.95 5.70
N LEU A 257 -12.46 23.59 4.55
CA LEU A 257 -12.92 24.95 4.35
C LEU A 257 -14.43 24.90 4.53
N SER A 258 -14.87 25.48 5.66
CA SER A 258 -16.27 25.75 6.00
C SER A 258 -16.95 26.61 4.94
#